data_AF-A0A1S1PAK8-F1
#
_entry.id   AF-A0A1S1PAK8-F1
#
_cell.length_a   1.000
_cell.length_b   1.000
_cell.length_c   1.000
_cell.angle_alpha   90.00
_cell.angle_beta   90.00
_cell.angle_gamma   90.00
#
_symmetry.space_group_name_H-M   'P 1'
#
loop_
_entity.id
_entity.type
_entity.pdbx_description
1 polymer ?
#
loop_
_entity_poly.entity_id
_entity_poly.type
_entity_poly.pdbx_seq_one_letter_code
_entity_poly.pdbx_strand_id
1 'polypeptide(L)'
;MNLTLIAGLKASARDFHAAGEAMIDGAARLEALAVALERETAGGTTSDAPVSYKRPDGRLSEAGIAAITAALNQGLTNAEIAAQLSVDASAVSKRRKAWLETQGKTT
;
A
#
# COMPACT_ATOMS: atom_id res chain seq x y z
N MET A 1 -4.24 59.42 -2.51
CA MET A 1 -3.09 58.47 -2.52
C MET A 1 -3.07 57.51 -1.32
N ASN A 2 -3.55 57.91 -0.12
CA ASN A 2 -3.50 57.05 1.08
C ASN A 2 -4.53 55.90 1.12
N LEU A 3 -5.75 56.09 0.57
CA LEU A 3 -6.82 55.09 0.66
C LEU A 3 -6.53 53.81 -0.14
N THR A 4 -5.90 53.92 -1.30
CA THR A 4 -5.52 52.78 -2.14
C THR A 4 -4.42 51.93 -1.48
N LEU A 5 -3.48 52.58 -0.78
CA LEU A 5 -2.43 51.90 -0.02
C LEU A 5 -3.00 51.13 1.18
N ILE A 6 -3.95 51.75 1.91
CA ILE A 6 -4.65 51.12 3.04
C ILE A 6 -5.48 49.91 2.57
N ALA A 7 -6.15 50.03 1.41
CA ALA A 7 -6.90 48.93 0.83
C ALA A 7 -5.99 47.77 0.42
N GLY A 8 -4.84 48.06 -0.20
CA GLY A 8 -3.82 47.06 -0.54
C GLY A 8 -3.28 46.32 0.69
N LEU A 9 -2.95 47.05 1.76
CA LEU A 9 -2.46 46.44 3.00
C LEU A 9 -3.49 45.53 3.66
N LYS A 10 -4.77 45.92 3.65
CA LYS A 10 -5.87 45.07 4.16
C LYS A 10 -6.10 43.83 3.30
N ALA A 11 -5.93 43.93 1.99
CA ALA A 11 -6.01 42.78 1.10
C ALA A 11 -4.88 41.79 1.39
N SER A 12 -3.64 42.27 1.45
CA SER A 12 -2.48 41.42 1.79
C SER A 12 -2.60 40.80 3.18
N ALA A 13 -3.13 41.52 4.18
CA ALA A 13 -3.35 40.97 5.50
C ALA A 13 -4.37 39.81 5.50
N ARG A 14 -5.42 39.88 4.66
CA ARG A 14 -6.38 38.79 4.48
C ARG A 14 -5.75 37.59 3.77
N ASP A 15 -4.93 37.84 2.77
CA ASP A 15 -4.22 36.78 2.05
C ASP A 15 -3.25 36.03 2.98
N PHE A 16 -2.52 36.76 3.83
CA PHE A 16 -1.66 36.15 4.85
C PHE A 16 -2.46 35.37 5.89
N HIS A 17 -3.63 35.87 6.29
CA HIS A 17 -4.49 35.16 7.24
C HIS A 17 -5.00 33.83 6.66
N ALA A 18 -5.50 33.86 5.42
CA ALA A 18 -5.97 32.66 4.73
C ALA A 18 -4.83 31.64 4.50
N ALA A 19 -3.62 32.11 4.17
CA ALA A 19 -2.46 31.24 4.06
C ALA A 19 -2.07 30.61 5.42
N GLY A 20 -2.18 31.36 6.52
CA GLY A 20 -1.97 30.85 7.88
C GLY A 20 -2.97 29.77 8.27
N GLU A 21 -4.26 29.96 7.98
CA GLU A 21 -5.29 28.95 8.22
C GLU A 21 -5.03 27.68 7.39
N ALA A 22 -4.69 27.83 6.11
CA ALA A 22 -4.34 26.70 5.24
C ALA A 22 -3.11 25.92 5.75
N MET A 23 -2.13 26.60 6.34
CA MET A 23 -0.98 25.96 6.97
C MET A 23 -1.36 25.18 8.23
N ILE A 24 -2.25 25.72 9.06
CA ILE A 24 -2.76 25.04 10.27
C ILE A 24 -3.53 23.78 9.88
N ASP A 25 -4.42 23.88 8.89
CA ASP A 25 -5.16 22.73 8.36
C ASP A 25 -4.23 21.69 7.73
N GLY A 26 -3.19 22.15 7.02
CA GLY A 26 -2.13 21.29 6.48
C GLY A 26 -1.39 20.53 7.58
N ALA A 27 -1.03 21.21 8.67
CA ALA A 27 -0.37 20.60 9.82
C ALA A 27 -1.28 19.56 10.50
N ALA A 28 -2.57 19.87 10.70
CA ALA A 28 -3.54 18.93 11.27
C ALA A 28 -3.71 17.66 10.40
N ARG A 29 -3.71 17.80 9.06
CA ARG A 29 -3.72 16.66 8.14
C ARG A 29 -2.45 15.82 8.23
N LEU A 30 -1.29 16.46 8.36
CA LEU A 30 -0.02 15.76 8.53
C LEU A 30 0.03 15.00 9.86
N GLU A 31 -0.49 15.58 10.94
CA GLU A 31 -0.59 14.92 12.24
C GLU A 31 -1.56 13.72 12.18
N ALA A 32 -2.71 13.87 11.52
CA ALA A 32 -3.63 12.75 11.28
C ALA A 32 -3.00 11.63 10.46
N LEU A 33 -2.20 11.97 9.43
CA LEU A 33 -1.43 10.99 8.65
C LEU A 33 -0.35 10.32 9.51
N ALA A 34 0.37 11.07 10.33
CA ALA A 34 1.38 10.54 11.23
C ALA A 34 0.77 9.54 12.22
N VAL A 35 -0.39 9.86 12.81
CA VAL A 35 -1.13 8.93 13.69
C VAL A 35 -1.64 7.70 12.92
N ALA A 36 -2.06 7.85 11.66
CA ALA A 36 -2.44 6.71 10.83
C ALA A 36 -1.24 5.79 10.53
N LEU A 37 -0.08 6.36 10.21
CA LEU A 37 1.19 5.65 10.04
C LEU A 37 1.64 4.97 11.33
N GLU A 38 1.53 5.63 12.48
CA GLU A 38 1.83 5.03 13.79
C GLU A 38 0.88 3.88 14.12
N ARG A 39 -0.39 3.96 13.73
CA ARG A 39 -1.33 2.84 13.88
C ARG A 39 -1.09 1.73 12.89
N GLU A 40 -0.57 2.02 11.71
CA GLU A 40 -0.14 1.00 10.76
C GLU A 40 1.10 0.26 11.31
N THR A 41 2.04 0.98 11.91
CA THR A 41 3.24 0.39 12.53
C THR A 41 2.94 -0.29 13.88
N ALA A 42 1.99 0.22 14.68
CA ALA A 42 1.63 -0.33 15.99
C ALA A 42 0.50 -1.37 15.94
N GLY A 43 -0.42 -1.27 14.98
CA GLY A 43 -1.54 -2.20 14.75
C GLY A 43 -1.22 -3.29 13.73
N GLY A 44 -0.14 -3.13 12.97
CA GLY A 44 0.39 -4.11 12.05
C GLY A 44 1.54 -4.90 12.67
N THR A 45 1.22 -5.90 13.48
CA THR A 45 1.99 -7.16 13.46
C THR A 45 1.91 -7.77 12.06
N THR A 46 2.59 -7.19 11.07
CA THR A 46 3.35 -8.05 10.18
C THR A 46 4.43 -8.62 11.08
N SER A 47 4.20 -9.85 11.52
CA SER A 47 5.24 -10.69 12.07
C SER A 47 6.47 -10.51 11.17
N ASP A 48 7.47 -9.77 11.62
CA ASP A 48 8.80 -9.65 11.00
C ASP A 48 9.61 -10.94 11.26
N ALA A 49 8.91 -12.07 11.43
CA ALA A 49 9.44 -13.31 10.97
C ALA A 49 9.34 -13.25 9.45
N PRO A 50 10.43 -13.38 8.68
CA PRO A 50 10.33 -13.48 7.23
C PRO A 50 9.27 -14.54 6.92
N VAL A 51 8.12 -14.12 6.37
CA VAL A 51 7.00 -15.03 6.12
C VAL A 51 7.53 -16.06 5.15
N SER A 52 7.86 -17.23 5.70
CA SER A 52 8.49 -18.25 4.91
C SER A 52 7.42 -18.82 3.99
N TYR A 53 7.41 -18.33 2.75
CA TYR A 53 6.56 -18.85 1.68
C TYR A 53 6.91 -20.31 1.34
N LYS A 54 8.02 -20.80 1.89
CA LYS A 54 8.48 -22.19 1.83
C LYS A 54 8.45 -22.82 3.21
N ARG A 55 7.90 -24.02 3.31
CA ARG A 55 8.04 -24.91 4.45
C ARG A 55 9.44 -25.54 4.46
N PRO A 56 9.90 -26.08 5.60
CA PRO A 56 11.19 -26.78 5.70
C PRO A 56 11.32 -28.01 4.77
N ASP A 57 10.20 -28.56 4.31
CA ASP A 57 10.13 -29.67 3.35
C ASP A 57 10.26 -29.23 1.88
N GLY A 58 10.54 -27.94 1.64
CA GLY A 58 10.66 -27.36 0.29
C GLY A 58 9.31 -27.09 -0.41
N ARG A 59 8.18 -27.38 0.24
CA ARG A 59 6.84 -27.10 -0.32
C ARG A 59 6.39 -25.68 0.02
N LEU A 60 5.42 -25.17 -0.72
CA LEU A 60 4.79 -23.89 -0.40
C LEU A 60 4.04 -23.98 0.94
N SER A 61 4.19 -22.95 1.78
CA SER A 61 3.35 -22.76 2.96
C SER A 61 1.95 -22.29 2.55
N GLU A 62 0.97 -22.36 3.45
CA GLU A 62 -0.37 -21.82 3.17
C GLU A 62 -0.32 -20.33 2.83
N ALA A 63 0.54 -19.57 3.51
CA ALA A 63 0.84 -18.18 3.18
C ALA A 63 1.41 -18.03 1.74
N GLY A 64 2.32 -18.93 1.32
CA GLY A 64 2.85 -18.94 -0.04
C GLY A 64 1.80 -19.29 -1.10
N ILE A 65 0.90 -20.21 -0.79
CA ILE A 65 -0.22 -20.59 -1.66
C ILE A 65 -1.19 -19.40 -1.83
N ALA A 66 -1.54 -18.74 -0.72
CA ALA A 66 -2.42 -17.57 -0.73
C ALA A 66 -1.81 -16.39 -1.48
N ALA A 67 -0.52 -16.11 -1.26
CA ALA A 67 0.20 -15.03 -1.94
C ALA A 67 0.28 -15.25 -3.47
N ILE A 68 0.58 -16.49 -3.92
CA ILE A 68 0.57 -16.81 -5.36
C ILE A 68 -0.84 -16.64 -5.94
N THR A 69 -1.89 -17.09 -5.24
CA THR A 69 -3.27 -16.94 -5.72
C THR A 69 -3.70 -15.46 -5.80
N ALA A 70 -3.33 -14.65 -4.81
CA ALA A 70 -3.58 -13.20 -4.84
C ALA A 70 -2.88 -12.53 -6.03
N ALA A 71 -1.61 -12.85 -6.27
CA ALA A 71 -0.86 -12.29 -7.38
C ALA A 71 -1.38 -12.76 -8.76
N LEU A 72 -1.85 -14.01 -8.86
CA LEU A 72 -2.53 -14.50 -10.07
C LEU A 72 -3.85 -13.77 -10.33
N ASN A 73 -4.64 -13.48 -9.29
CA ASN A 73 -5.88 -12.69 -9.41
C ASN A 73 -5.60 -11.24 -9.82
N GLN A 74 -4.43 -10.69 -9.48
CA GLN A 74 -3.97 -9.38 -9.92
C GLN A 74 -3.42 -9.39 -11.36
N GLY A 75 -3.35 -10.55 -12.02
CA GLY A 75 -2.90 -10.68 -13.40
C GLY A 75 -1.37 -10.72 -13.57
N LEU A 76 -0.60 -10.89 -12.49
CA LEU A 76 0.87 -10.97 -12.59
C LEU A 76 1.33 -12.23 -13.33
N THR A 77 2.46 -12.12 -14.02
CA THR A 77 3.10 -13.23 -14.71
C THR A 77 3.82 -14.16 -13.74
N ASN A 78 4.05 -15.42 -14.14
CA ASN A 78 4.71 -16.40 -13.27
C ASN A 78 6.11 -15.95 -12.83
N ALA A 79 6.82 -15.20 -13.69
CA ALA A 79 8.16 -14.70 -13.41
C ALA A 79 8.15 -13.60 -12.36
N GLU A 80 7.20 -12.67 -12.45
CA GLU A 80 7.02 -11.60 -11.46
C GLU A 80 6.65 -12.17 -10.09
N ILE A 81 5.75 -13.15 -10.06
CA ILE A 81 5.34 -13.82 -8.81
C ILE A 81 6.51 -14.58 -8.19
N ALA A 82 7.31 -15.29 -9.01
CA ALA A 82 8.47 -16.04 -8.53
C ALA A 82 9.54 -15.11 -7.93
N ALA A 83 9.79 -13.97 -8.58
CA ALA A 83 10.72 -12.95 -8.10
C ALA A 83 10.22 -12.28 -6.80
N GLN A 84 8.95 -11.87 -6.76
CA GLN A 84 8.35 -11.18 -5.62
C GLN A 84 8.28 -12.06 -4.36
N LEU A 85 8.01 -13.36 -4.53
CA LEU A 85 7.85 -14.29 -3.41
C LEU A 85 9.11 -15.12 -3.13
N SER A 86 10.19 -14.93 -3.91
CA SER A 86 11.42 -15.75 -3.83
C SER A 86 11.15 -17.27 -3.88
N VAL A 87 10.17 -17.66 -4.71
CA VAL A 87 9.73 -19.05 -4.90
C VAL A 87 10.16 -19.56 -6.27
N ASP A 88 10.28 -20.87 -6.41
CA ASP A 88 10.66 -21.47 -7.69
C ASP A 88 9.56 -21.32 -8.74
N ALA A 89 9.93 -20.97 -9.97
CA ALA A 89 8.99 -20.77 -11.07
C ALA A 89 8.15 -22.03 -11.39
N SER A 90 8.68 -23.23 -11.11
CA SER A 90 7.93 -24.48 -11.25
C SER A 90 6.81 -24.61 -10.22
N ALA A 91 7.00 -24.08 -9.00
CA ALA A 91 5.98 -24.08 -7.96
C ALA A 91 4.83 -23.13 -8.31
N VAL A 92 5.16 -21.94 -8.85
CA VAL A 92 4.17 -20.99 -9.37
C VAL A 92 3.39 -21.59 -10.54
N SER A 93 4.07 -22.25 -11.48
CA SER A 93 3.45 -22.86 -12.65
C SER A 93 2.49 -24.00 -12.29
N LYS A 94 2.89 -24.89 -11.36
CA LYS A 94 2.01 -25.93 -10.81
C LYS A 94 0.78 -25.32 -10.12
N ARG A 95 0.96 -24.23 -9.36
CA ARG A 95 -0.14 -23.56 -8.67
C ARG A 95 -1.09 -22.84 -9.62
N ARG A 96 -0.57 -22.21 -10.67
CA ARG A 96 -1.38 -21.57 -11.72
C ARG A 96 -2.24 -22.58 -12.46
N LYS A 97 -1.71 -23.76 -12.79
CA LYS A 97 -2.49 -24.84 -13.38
C LYS A 97 -3.66 -25.25 -12.48
N ALA A 98 -3.40 -25.49 -11.19
CA ALA A 98 -4.45 -25.81 -10.22
C ALA A 98 -5.47 -24.67 -10.05
N TRP A 99 -5.04 -23.41 -10.11
CA TRP A 99 -5.92 -22.24 -10.06
C TRP A 99 -6.83 -22.16 -11.30
N LEU A 100 -6.30 -22.37 -12.50
CA LEU A 100 -7.09 -22.43 -13.74
C LEU A 100 -8.11 -23.58 -13.72
N GLU A 101 -7.73 -24.75 -13.19
CA GLU A 101 -8.63 -25.89 -13.01
C GLU A 101 -9.78 -25.58 -12.03
N THR A 102 -9.53 -24.77 -11.00
CA THR A 102 -10.59 -24.31 -10.08
C THR A 102 -11.51 -23.27 -10.71
N GLN A 103 -11.00 -22.40 -11.59
CA GLN A 103 -11.78 -21.39 -12.31
C GLN A 103 -12.61 -21.99 -13.46
N GLY A 104 -12.16 -23.10 -14.05
CA GLY A 104 -12.88 -23.83 -15.10
C GLY A 104 -13.97 -24.79 -14.60
N LYS A 105 -14.02 -25.07 -13.29
CA LYS A 105 -15.05 -25.91 -12.65
C LYS A 105 -16.30 -25.14 -12.20
N THR A 106 -16.29 -23.82 -12.32
CA THR A 106 -17.40 -22.92 -11.95
C THR A 106 -18.37 -22.62 -13.10
N THR A 107 -18.38 -23.45 -14.14
CA THR A 107 -19.34 -23.38 -15.27
C THR A 107 -20.20 -24.62 -15.33
#